data_AF-A0A6G7C278-F1
#
_entry.id   AF-A0A6G7C278-F1
#
_cell.length_a   1.000
_cell.length_b   1.000
_cell.length_c   1.000
_cell.angle_alpha   90.00
_cell.angle_beta   90.00
_cell.angle_gamma   90.00
#
_symmetry.space_group_name_H-M   'P 1'
#
loop_
_entity.id
_entity.type
_entity.pdbx_description
1 polymer ?
#
loop_
_entity_poly.entity_id
_entity_poly.type
_entity_poly.pdbx_seq_one_letter_code
_entity_poly.pdbx_strand_id
1 'polypeptide(L)'
;MKENSTYHDGLEFNHLPESLRKNPFAVPENYFSDLESKIIGQVKWMECKDESVFEVPEGYFDSLPDLVLSKIAEDSLKNKVTLEGFTIPEQYAAILTEDIFHRISEENLKEKIQSDGFTVPTGYFQTLEQNITTTLAETELKDIVATDGFAVPVNYQLDLEAAILARITEEKLKEAVPTEGFEVPVNYHSDLEATILARVTEEKLKDAIPAAGFDIPSHYFDNLSDKIIGAIQEAEQERDSTPIHHLGKPKKWYARYAVAASFTAMLGLGGYWGYQYQQQNAFAQEQDNLAEEQLSQHLSEIPKQEIINYLSASASGDDIIYMSQYTDETNLPTKGFGTNISKQEIEDYLNYTL
;
A
#
# COMPACT_ATOMS: atom_id res chain seq x y z
N MET A 1 -73.68 129.63 -80.12
CA MET A 1 -73.86 128.50 -79.18
C MET A 1 -74.95 128.89 -78.21
N LYS A 2 -75.93 128.00 -78.00
CA LYS A 2 -77.13 128.26 -77.19
C LYS A 2 -76.80 128.31 -75.69
N GLU A 3 -77.70 128.97 -74.99
CA GLU A 3 -77.67 129.52 -73.64
C GLU A 3 -77.70 128.47 -72.52
N ASN A 4 -77.24 128.87 -71.33
CA ASN A 4 -78.07 128.93 -70.12
C ASN A 4 -77.28 129.58 -68.98
N SER A 5 -77.41 130.89 -68.88
CA SER A 5 -77.14 131.63 -67.65
C SER A 5 -78.25 131.30 -66.66
N THR A 6 -77.94 130.63 -65.55
CA THR A 6 -78.88 130.43 -64.45
C THR A 6 -78.27 131.01 -63.18
N TYR A 7 -78.12 132.34 -63.17
CA TYR A 7 -78.08 133.09 -61.92
C TYR A 7 -79.54 133.21 -61.47
N HIS A 8 -79.89 132.48 -60.41
CA HIS A 8 -81.13 132.76 -59.70
C HIS A 8 -80.93 134.02 -58.86
N ASP A 9 -81.42 135.11 -59.44
CA ASP A 9 -81.81 136.35 -58.78
C ASP A 9 -82.84 136.02 -57.67
N GLY A 10 -82.52 136.30 -56.40
CA GLY A 10 -83.41 135.93 -55.29
C GLY A 10 -82.80 135.75 -53.90
N LEU A 11 -81.59 136.24 -53.60
CA LEU A 11 -81.04 136.23 -52.23
C LEU A 11 -81.28 137.59 -51.56
N GLU A 12 -82.54 137.84 -51.20
CA GLU A 12 -82.88 138.86 -50.20
C GLU A 12 -82.10 138.60 -48.90
N PHE A 13 -81.80 139.68 -48.18
CA PHE A 13 -80.89 139.78 -47.03
C PHE A 13 -81.19 138.86 -45.82
N ASN A 14 -82.22 138.01 -45.89
CA ASN A 14 -82.66 137.11 -44.82
C ASN A 14 -82.59 135.60 -45.13
N HIS A 15 -82.12 135.19 -46.32
CA HIS A 15 -82.15 133.79 -46.73
C HIS A 15 -80.76 133.22 -47.05
N LEU A 16 -79.91 133.03 -46.03
CA LEU A 16 -78.80 132.08 -46.18
C LEU A 16 -79.39 130.67 -46.40
N PRO A 17 -78.88 129.90 -47.38
CA PRO A 17 -79.35 128.54 -47.61
C PRO A 17 -79.14 127.70 -46.34
N GLU A 18 -80.12 126.87 -46.02
CA GLU A 18 -80.20 126.11 -44.77
C GLU A 18 -78.94 125.26 -44.50
N SER A 19 -78.27 124.85 -45.58
CA SER A 19 -77.01 124.09 -45.58
C SER A 19 -75.82 124.80 -44.92
N LEU A 20 -75.78 126.14 -44.93
CA LEU A 20 -74.71 126.93 -44.29
C LEU A 20 -75.08 127.37 -42.87
N ARG A 21 -76.34 127.16 -42.45
CA ARG A 21 -76.83 127.51 -41.11
C ARG A 21 -76.73 126.36 -40.11
N LYS A 22 -76.39 125.14 -40.56
CA LYS A 22 -76.17 123.97 -39.69
C LYS A 22 -74.71 123.54 -39.78
N ASN A 23 -74.07 123.34 -38.63
CA ASN A 23 -72.69 122.86 -38.56
C ASN A 23 -72.64 121.43 -39.12
N PRO A 24 -71.87 121.15 -40.21
CA PRO A 24 -71.80 119.82 -40.81
C PRO A 24 -70.98 118.83 -39.98
N PHE A 25 -70.26 119.30 -38.95
CA PHE A 25 -69.48 118.45 -38.06
C PHE A 25 -70.29 118.12 -36.81
N ALA A 26 -70.98 116.97 -36.86
CA ALA A 26 -71.58 116.36 -35.68
C ALA A 26 -70.60 115.33 -35.08
N VAL A 27 -70.39 115.41 -33.78
CA VAL A 27 -69.72 114.33 -33.05
C VAL A 27 -70.72 113.21 -32.77
N PRO A 28 -70.29 111.93 -32.78
CA PRO A 28 -71.16 110.80 -32.47
C PRO A 28 -71.84 110.96 -31.12
N GLU A 29 -73.03 110.37 -31.00
CA GLU A 29 -73.75 110.28 -29.73
C GLU A 29 -72.83 109.63 -28.68
N ASN A 30 -72.78 110.22 -27.47
CA ASN A 30 -71.90 109.83 -26.36
C ASN A 30 -70.38 110.03 -26.55
N TYR A 31 -69.92 110.70 -27.61
CA TYR A 31 -68.48 110.95 -27.84
C TYR A 31 -67.75 111.50 -26.60
N PHE A 32 -68.30 112.55 -25.97
CA PHE A 32 -67.68 113.17 -24.79
C PHE A 32 -67.93 112.41 -23.50
N SER A 33 -69.05 111.69 -23.39
CA SER A 33 -69.36 110.84 -22.22
C SER A 33 -68.38 109.67 -22.14
N ASP A 34 -68.04 109.08 -23.28
CA ASP A 34 -67.13 107.93 -23.36
C ASP A 34 -65.66 108.33 -23.44
N LEU A 35 -65.36 109.59 -23.77
CA LEU A 35 -64.01 110.09 -23.95
C LEU A 35 -63.17 109.89 -22.69
N GLU A 36 -63.72 110.24 -21.53
CA GLU A 36 -63.02 110.11 -20.24
C GLU A 36 -62.66 108.65 -19.96
N SER A 37 -63.63 107.74 -20.13
CA SER A 37 -63.42 106.30 -19.94
C SER A 37 -62.39 105.73 -20.93
N LYS A 38 -62.44 106.16 -22.19
CA LYS A 38 -61.47 105.76 -23.22
C LYS A 38 -60.06 106.25 -22.91
N ILE A 39 -59.91 107.51 -22.50
CA ILE A 39 -58.61 108.07 -22.12
C ILE A 39 -58.06 107.36 -20.89
N ILE A 40 -58.88 107.16 -19.85
CA ILE A 40 -58.47 106.42 -18.63
C ILE A 40 -58.05 105.00 -18.98
N GLY A 41 -58.82 104.31 -19.83
CA GLY A 41 -58.44 103.00 -20.34
C GLY A 41 -57.08 103.04 -21.00
N GLN A 42 -56.89 103.93 -21.97
CA GLN A 42 -55.67 104.03 -22.76
C GLN A 42 -54.43 104.40 -21.92
N VAL A 43 -54.60 105.25 -20.91
CA VAL A 43 -53.54 105.55 -19.93
C VAL A 43 -53.21 104.33 -19.08
N LYS A 44 -54.21 103.58 -18.59
CA LYS A 44 -53.98 102.33 -17.85
C LYS A 44 -53.24 101.28 -18.66
N TRP A 45 -53.55 101.15 -19.96
CA TRP A 45 -52.83 100.25 -20.86
C TRP A 45 -51.37 100.68 -21.07
N MET A 46 -51.09 101.99 -21.10
CA MET A 46 -49.71 102.50 -21.16
C MET A 46 -48.96 102.39 -19.82
N GLU A 47 -49.67 102.38 -18.69
CA GLU A 47 -49.09 102.18 -17.35
C GLU A 47 -48.82 100.71 -17.00
N CYS A 48 -49.41 99.75 -17.72
CA CYS A 48 -48.99 98.35 -17.65
C CYS A 48 -47.57 98.23 -18.22
N LYS A 49 -46.58 98.46 -17.37
CA LYS A 49 -45.21 98.03 -17.60
C LYS A 49 -45.22 96.51 -17.83
N ASP A 50 -44.31 96.04 -18.67
CA ASP A 50 -44.03 94.61 -18.92
C ASP A 50 -43.51 93.88 -17.66
N GLU A 51 -44.14 94.07 -16.51
CA GLU A 51 -43.95 93.18 -15.38
C GLU A 51 -44.66 91.88 -15.75
N SER A 52 -43.86 90.86 -16.05
CA SER A 52 -44.32 89.50 -16.17
C SER A 52 -44.95 89.08 -14.84
N VAL A 53 -46.26 89.27 -14.71
CA VAL A 53 -47.07 88.82 -13.55
C VAL A 53 -47.00 87.30 -13.37
N PHE A 54 -46.41 86.59 -14.33
CA PHE A 54 -46.22 85.15 -14.32
C PHE A 54 -44.73 84.83 -14.18
N GLU A 55 -44.27 84.65 -12.93
CA GLU A 55 -42.98 84.03 -12.66
C GLU A 55 -43.11 82.53 -12.82
N VAL A 56 -42.33 81.95 -13.74
CA VAL A 56 -42.25 80.50 -13.88
C VAL A 56 -41.40 79.95 -12.74
N PRO A 57 -41.88 78.98 -11.95
CA PRO A 57 -41.09 78.35 -10.90
C PRO A 57 -39.76 77.80 -11.43
N GLU A 58 -38.71 77.95 -10.63
CA GLU A 58 -37.39 77.41 -10.94
C GLU A 58 -37.49 75.90 -11.23
N GLY A 59 -36.90 75.45 -12.34
CA GLY A 59 -36.93 74.03 -12.76
C GLY A 59 -38.22 73.55 -13.43
N TYR A 60 -39.21 74.41 -13.70
CA TYR A 60 -40.43 74.04 -14.44
C TYR A 60 -40.09 73.46 -15.81
N PHE A 61 -39.29 74.16 -16.61
CA PHE A 61 -38.91 73.70 -17.95
C PHE A 61 -37.92 72.53 -17.94
N ASP A 62 -37.13 72.37 -16.87
CA ASP A 62 -36.20 71.26 -16.73
C ASP A 62 -36.94 69.95 -16.41
N SER A 63 -38.00 70.02 -15.61
CA SER A 63 -38.84 68.86 -15.24
C SER A 63 -39.98 68.58 -16.22
N LEU A 64 -40.32 69.54 -17.08
CA LEU A 64 -41.42 69.40 -18.05
C LEU A 64 -41.22 68.21 -19.01
N PRO A 65 -40.04 67.96 -19.60
CA PRO A 65 -39.82 66.79 -20.45
C PRO A 65 -40.11 65.48 -19.71
N ASP A 66 -39.61 65.33 -18.49
CA ASP A 66 -39.80 64.14 -17.67
C ASP A 66 -41.26 63.96 -17.24
N LEU A 67 -41.94 65.06 -16.91
CA LEU A 67 -43.35 65.06 -16.52
C LEU A 67 -44.25 64.72 -17.71
N VAL A 68 -43.94 65.24 -18.89
CA VAL A 68 -44.63 64.89 -20.15
C VAL A 68 -44.40 63.42 -20.50
N LEU A 69 -43.16 62.92 -20.43
CA LEU A 69 -42.85 61.51 -20.69
C LEU A 69 -43.56 60.59 -19.68
N SER A 70 -43.55 60.96 -18.40
CA SER A 70 -44.27 60.24 -17.35
C SER A 70 -45.77 60.20 -17.61
N LYS A 71 -46.35 61.32 -18.07
CA LYS A 71 -47.79 61.39 -18.39
C LYS A 71 -48.15 60.57 -19.63
N ILE A 72 -47.32 60.61 -20.67
CA ILE A 72 -47.47 59.78 -21.87
C ILE A 72 -47.36 58.29 -21.50
N ALA A 73 -46.44 57.92 -20.62
CA ALA A 73 -46.29 56.56 -20.13
C ALA A 73 -47.50 56.12 -19.31
N GLU A 74 -48.02 56.98 -18.42
CA GLU A 74 -49.25 56.74 -17.65
C GLU A 74 -50.45 56.49 -18.56
N ASP A 75 -50.69 57.35 -19.55
CA ASP A 75 -51.80 57.20 -20.50
C ASP A 75 -51.62 55.95 -21.38
N SER A 76 -50.39 55.65 -21.78
CA SER A 76 -50.07 54.42 -22.54
C SER A 76 -50.32 53.15 -21.71
N LEU A 77 -50.11 53.20 -20.39
CA LEU A 77 -50.39 52.11 -19.47
C LEU A 77 -51.88 51.96 -19.19
N LYS A 78 -52.62 53.07 -18.97
CA LYS A 78 -54.08 53.05 -18.81
C LYS A 78 -54.80 52.40 -19.99
N ASN A 79 -54.31 52.62 -21.20
CA ASN A 79 -54.88 52.01 -22.40
C ASN A 79 -54.57 50.50 -22.52
N LYS A 80 -53.56 49.99 -21.82
CA LYS A 80 -53.13 48.58 -21.86
C LYS A 80 -53.62 47.75 -20.68
N VAL A 81 -53.95 48.39 -19.55
CA VAL A 81 -54.39 47.71 -18.33
C VAL A 81 -55.90 47.89 -18.19
N THR A 82 -56.67 46.82 -18.44
CA THR A 82 -58.14 46.82 -18.38
C THR A 82 -58.72 46.77 -16.96
N LEU A 83 -57.87 46.59 -15.94
CA LEU A 83 -58.25 46.45 -14.53
C LEU A 83 -57.64 47.59 -13.71
N GLU A 84 -58.46 48.29 -12.92
CA GLU A 84 -57.93 49.29 -11.99
C GLU A 84 -57.11 48.60 -10.88
N GLY A 85 -55.80 48.83 -10.88
CA GLY A 85 -54.88 48.39 -9.83
C GLY A 85 -53.67 47.59 -10.34
N PHE A 86 -52.59 47.63 -9.56
CA PHE A 86 -51.43 46.77 -9.79
C PHE A 86 -51.74 45.38 -9.25
N THR A 87 -52.07 44.45 -10.14
CA THR A 87 -52.16 43.03 -9.80
C THR A 87 -50.79 42.39 -10.01
N ILE A 88 -50.33 41.63 -9.02
CA ILE A 88 -49.14 40.80 -9.23
C ILE A 88 -49.51 39.65 -10.18
N PRO A 89 -48.63 39.27 -11.12
CA PRO A 89 -48.87 38.14 -12.00
C PRO A 89 -49.20 36.88 -11.21
N GLU A 90 -50.07 36.03 -11.78
CA GLU A 90 -50.31 34.70 -11.24
C GLU A 90 -48.96 33.98 -11.08
N GLN A 91 -48.74 33.36 -9.91
CA GLN A 91 -47.47 32.71 -9.52
C GLN A 91 -46.30 33.63 -9.10
N TYR A 92 -46.37 34.96 -9.24
CA TYR A 92 -45.28 35.86 -8.80
C TYR A 92 -44.91 35.67 -7.32
N ALA A 93 -45.91 35.59 -6.43
CA ALA A 93 -45.68 35.39 -5.01
C ALA A 93 -45.09 33.99 -4.69
N ALA A 94 -45.45 32.97 -5.48
CA ALA A 94 -44.93 31.61 -5.31
C ALA A 94 -43.45 31.56 -5.71
N ILE A 95 -43.12 32.08 -6.90
CA ILE A 95 -41.75 32.15 -7.43
C ILE A 95 -40.86 32.98 -6.50
N LEU A 96 -41.33 34.16 -6.06
CA LEU A 96 -40.57 35.00 -5.13
C LEU A 96 -40.27 34.26 -3.82
N THR A 97 -41.24 33.50 -3.31
CA THR A 97 -41.05 32.73 -2.08
C THR A 97 -40.01 31.62 -2.28
N GLU A 98 -40.08 30.91 -3.41
CA GLU A 98 -39.12 29.87 -3.78
C GLU A 98 -37.70 30.44 -3.96
N ASP A 99 -37.55 31.55 -4.66
CA ASP A 99 -36.27 32.25 -4.85
C ASP A 99 -35.67 32.71 -3.52
N ILE A 100 -36.50 33.25 -2.63
CA ILE A 100 -36.07 33.64 -1.27
C ILE A 100 -35.58 32.42 -0.51
N PHE A 101 -36.32 31.31 -0.53
CA PHE A 101 -35.89 30.07 0.13
C PHE A 101 -34.60 29.52 -0.47
N HIS A 102 -34.46 29.52 -1.79
CA HIS A 102 -33.24 29.09 -2.47
C HIS A 102 -32.05 29.93 -2.03
N ARG A 103 -32.16 31.27 -2.06
CA ARG A 103 -31.08 32.18 -1.63
C ARG A 103 -30.71 32.00 -0.16
N ILE A 104 -31.70 31.88 0.73
CA ILE A 104 -31.44 31.62 2.15
C ILE A 104 -30.72 30.27 2.33
N SER A 105 -31.13 29.24 1.58
CA SER A 105 -30.47 27.93 1.66
C SER A 105 -29.02 27.98 1.16
N GLU A 106 -28.77 28.73 0.08
CA GLU A 106 -27.43 28.92 -0.48
C GLU A 106 -26.52 29.68 0.49
N GLU A 107 -27.01 30.77 1.10
CA GLU A 107 -26.25 31.53 2.10
C GLU A 107 -25.95 30.68 3.35
N ASN A 108 -26.92 29.91 3.85
CA ASN A 108 -26.72 28.98 4.97
C ASN A 108 -25.69 27.88 4.65
N LEU A 109 -25.67 27.39 3.40
CA LEU A 109 -24.69 26.41 2.96
C LEU A 109 -23.29 27.04 2.90
N LYS A 110 -23.17 28.24 2.33
CA LYS A 110 -21.92 29.01 2.25
C LYS A 110 -21.33 29.34 3.62
N GLU A 111 -22.16 29.59 4.63
CA GLU A 111 -21.69 29.82 6.01
C GLU A 111 -21.10 28.54 6.65
N LYS A 112 -21.61 27.36 6.29
CA LYS A 112 -21.18 26.08 6.86
C LYS A 112 -19.96 25.45 6.17
N ILE A 113 -19.67 25.84 4.93
CA ILE A 113 -18.54 25.32 4.16
C ILE A 113 -17.34 26.28 4.26
N GLN A 114 -16.18 25.76 4.66
CA GLN A 114 -14.94 26.55 4.79
C GLN A 114 -14.28 26.86 3.44
N SER A 115 -14.68 26.20 2.35
CA SER A 115 -14.13 26.39 1.01
C SER A 115 -15.13 26.09 -0.08
N ASP A 116 -15.10 26.86 -1.17
CA ASP A 116 -15.82 26.54 -2.41
C ASP A 116 -15.23 25.26 -3.05
N GLY A 117 -16.11 24.31 -3.36
CA GLY A 117 -15.76 23.08 -4.10
C GLY A 117 -16.09 21.78 -3.37
N PHE A 118 -16.20 20.70 -4.13
CA PHE A 118 -16.31 19.35 -3.58
C PHE A 118 -14.92 18.86 -3.19
N THR A 119 -14.64 18.83 -1.89
CA THR A 119 -13.43 18.19 -1.38
C THR A 119 -13.72 16.71 -1.16
N VAL A 120 -12.81 15.86 -1.63
CA VAL A 120 -12.90 14.43 -1.34
C VAL A 120 -12.59 14.26 0.15
N PRO A 121 -13.44 13.54 0.93
CA PRO A 121 -13.18 13.32 2.34
C PRO A 121 -11.80 12.70 2.57
N THR A 122 -11.09 13.17 3.59
CA THR A 122 -9.82 12.59 4.02
C THR A 122 -10.02 11.10 4.30
N GLY A 123 -9.24 10.23 3.66
CA GLY A 123 -9.38 8.78 3.83
C GLY A 123 -10.26 8.07 2.78
N TYR A 124 -10.99 8.80 1.93
CA TYR A 124 -11.90 8.19 0.95
C TYR A 124 -11.20 7.17 0.05
N PHE A 125 -10.02 7.51 -0.48
CA PHE A 125 -9.29 6.62 -1.37
C PHE A 125 -8.71 5.40 -0.64
N GLN A 126 -8.24 5.57 0.61
CA GLN A 126 -7.80 4.46 1.44
C GLN A 126 -8.93 3.48 1.75
N THR A 127 -10.12 4.00 2.11
CA THR A 127 -11.31 3.17 2.34
C THR A 127 -11.78 2.49 1.06
N LEU A 128 -11.74 3.19 -0.08
CA LEU A 128 -12.10 2.62 -1.37
C LEU A 128 -11.15 1.47 -1.76
N GLU A 129 -9.84 1.68 -1.61
CA GLU A 129 -8.83 0.65 -1.86
C GLU A 129 -9.07 -0.59 -0.99
N GLN A 130 -9.24 -0.39 0.33
CA GLN A 130 -9.51 -1.48 1.26
C GLN A 130 -10.80 -2.25 0.91
N ASN A 131 -11.84 -1.55 0.48
CA ASN A 131 -13.09 -2.19 0.06
C ASN A 131 -12.91 -2.99 -1.24
N ILE A 132 -12.15 -2.46 -2.20
CA ILE A 132 -11.84 -3.16 -3.45
C ILE A 132 -11.03 -4.44 -3.17
N THR A 133 -10.00 -4.36 -2.33
CA THR A 133 -9.19 -5.54 -1.99
C THR A 133 -10.00 -6.59 -1.22
N THR A 134 -10.88 -6.15 -0.31
CA THR A 134 -11.76 -7.05 0.46
C THR A 134 -12.76 -7.77 -0.43
N THR A 135 -13.41 -7.04 -1.35
CA THR A 135 -14.38 -7.62 -2.28
C THR A 135 -13.74 -8.56 -3.29
N LEU A 136 -12.52 -8.26 -3.74
CA LEU A 136 -11.74 -9.17 -4.59
C LEU A 136 -11.43 -10.47 -3.85
N ALA A 137 -10.89 -10.38 -2.63
CA ALA A 137 -10.58 -11.55 -1.81
C ALA A 137 -11.83 -12.38 -1.49
N GLU A 138 -12.97 -11.75 -1.19
CA GLU A 138 -14.23 -12.45 -0.97
C GLU A 138 -14.69 -13.22 -2.23
N THR A 139 -14.53 -12.61 -3.40
CA THR A 139 -14.91 -13.24 -4.67
C THR A 139 -14.02 -14.45 -4.96
N GLU A 140 -12.70 -14.32 -4.81
CA GLU A 140 -11.76 -15.43 -4.97
C GLU A 140 -12.04 -16.58 -3.98
N LEU A 141 -12.39 -16.26 -2.73
CA LEU A 141 -12.75 -17.27 -1.75
C LEU A 141 -14.05 -18.00 -2.11
N LYS A 142 -15.05 -17.32 -2.67
CA LYS A 142 -16.31 -17.96 -3.13
C LYS A 142 -16.09 -18.91 -4.30
N ASP A 143 -15.11 -18.64 -5.17
CA ASP A 143 -14.78 -19.55 -6.27
C ASP A 143 -14.11 -20.84 -5.76
N ILE A 144 -13.37 -20.77 -4.65
CA ILE A 144 -12.68 -21.90 -4.03
C ILE A 144 -13.63 -22.69 -3.11
N VAL A 145 -14.50 -22.00 -2.38
CA VAL A 145 -15.37 -22.60 -1.36
C VAL A 145 -16.76 -22.83 -1.94
N ALA A 146 -17.05 -24.07 -2.36
CA ALA A 146 -18.31 -24.45 -3.00
C ALA A 146 -19.57 -24.37 -2.11
N THR A 147 -19.40 -24.17 -0.79
CA THR A 147 -20.51 -24.15 0.18
C THR A 147 -20.25 -23.13 1.28
N ASP A 148 -21.23 -22.28 1.57
CA ASP A 148 -21.19 -21.36 2.72
C ASP A 148 -21.00 -22.16 4.02
N GLY A 149 -19.81 -22.04 4.65
CA GLY A 149 -19.53 -22.63 5.95
C GLY A 149 -18.07 -23.04 6.17
N PHE A 150 -17.72 -23.34 7.42
CA PHE A 150 -16.44 -23.95 7.78
C PHE A 150 -16.54 -25.46 7.57
N ALA A 151 -15.97 -25.97 6.48
CA ALA A 151 -15.84 -27.41 6.26
C ALA A 151 -14.71 -27.94 7.16
N VAL A 152 -15.03 -28.87 8.06
CA VAL A 152 -14.02 -29.59 8.83
C VAL A 152 -13.20 -30.44 7.85
N PRO A 153 -11.86 -30.32 7.82
CA PRO A 153 -11.02 -31.14 6.96
C PRO A 153 -11.33 -32.63 7.11
N VAL A 154 -11.29 -33.38 6.00
CA VAL A 154 -11.71 -34.79 5.92
C VAL A 154 -11.06 -35.69 6.98
N ASN A 155 -9.87 -35.31 7.49
CA ASN A 155 -9.12 -36.06 8.49
C ASN A 155 -8.89 -35.33 9.82
N TYR A 156 -9.53 -34.18 10.05
CA TYR A 156 -9.30 -33.37 11.26
C TYR A 156 -9.42 -34.17 12.56
N GLN A 157 -10.41 -35.07 12.65
CA GLN A 157 -10.61 -35.91 13.83
C GLN A 157 -9.53 -36.99 13.99
N LEU A 158 -9.06 -37.58 12.88
CA LEU A 158 -7.98 -38.58 12.91
C LEU A 158 -6.65 -37.91 13.26
N ASP A 159 -6.38 -36.73 12.70
CA ASP A 159 -5.17 -35.97 12.95
C ASP A 159 -5.12 -35.45 14.40
N LEU A 160 -6.26 -35.00 14.92
CA LEU A 160 -6.40 -34.57 16.31
C LEU A 160 -6.21 -35.73 17.29
N GLU A 161 -6.77 -36.91 17.00
CA GLU A 161 -6.56 -38.12 17.80
C GLU A 161 -5.07 -38.50 17.82
N ALA A 162 -4.43 -38.55 16.65
CA ALA A 162 -3.01 -38.85 16.55
C ALA A 162 -2.14 -37.84 17.31
N ALA A 163 -2.45 -36.54 17.22
CA ALA A 163 -1.72 -35.48 17.91
C ALA A 163 -1.89 -35.56 19.44
N ILE A 164 -3.10 -35.88 19.93
CA ILE A 164 -3.36 -36.08 21.36
C ILE A 164 -2.57 -37.28 21.87
N LEU A 165 -2.61 -38.40 21.14
CA LEU A 165 -1.84 -39.60 21.51
C LEU A 165 -0.34 -39.32 21.52
N ALA A 166 0.19 -38.61 20.52
CA ALA A 166 1.59 -38.22 20.46
C ALA A 166 2.00 -37.39 21.69
N ARG A 167 1.20 -36.39 22.08
CA ARG A 167 1.46 -35.60 23.30
C ARG A 167 1.44 -36.43 24.58
N ILE A 168 0.44 -37.32 24.72
CA ILE A 168 0.37 -38.22 25.89
C ILE A 168 1.59 -39.15 25.93
N THR A 169 2.05 -39.64 24.79
CA THR A 169 3.24 -40.50 24.73
C THR A 169 4.51 -39.73 25.06
N GLU A 170 4.63 -38.49 24.59
CA GLU A 170 5.77 -37.62 24.89
C GLU A 170 5.83 -37.30 26.39
N GLU A 171 4.69 -36.95 27.00
CA GLU A 171 4.60 -36.66 28.44
C GLU A 171 4.99 -37.89 29.28
N LYS A 172 4.46 -39.08 28.93
CA LYS A 172 4.85 -40.34 29.57
C LYS A 172 6.32 -40.69 29.38
N LEU A 173 6.89 -40.37 28.22
CA LEU A 173 8.30 -40.62 27.94
C LEU A 173 9.20 -39.73 28.81
N LYS A 174 8.83 -38.46 28.98
CA LYS A 174 9.52 -37.51 29.88
C LYS A 174 9.42 -37.93 31.35
N GLU A 175 8.31 -38.54 31.78
CA GLU A 175 8.20 -39.12 33.13
C GLU A 175 9.10 -40.35 33.32
N ALA A 176 9.22 -41.20 32.28
CA ALA A 176 10.00 -42.44 32.35
C ALA A 176 11.51 -42.24 32.15
N VAL A 177 11.92 -41.20 31.43
CA VAL A 177 13.32 -40.87 31.13
C VAL A 177 13.62 -39.46 31.63
N PRO A 178 14.19 -39.31 32.85
CA PRO A 178 14.49 -38.00 33.44
C PRO A 178 15.66 -37.26 32.78
N THR A 179 16.47 -37.97 31.98
CA THR A 179 17.67 -37.43 31.34
C THR A 179 17.34 -36.94 29.93
N GLU A 180 17.60 -35.66 29.66
CA GLU A 180 17.52 -35.14 28.29
C GLU A 180 18.69 -35.69 27.46
N GLY A 181 18.38 -36.40 26.37
CA GLY A 181 19.36 -36.88 25.40
C GLY A 181 19.17 -38.34 24.99
N PHE A 182 19.88 -38.75 23.94
CA PHE A 182 19.97 -40.14 23.51
C PHE A 182 21.19 -40.79 24.18
N GLU A 183 20.97 -41.53 25.28
CA GLU A 183 22.03 -42.38 25.81
C GLU A 183 22.18 -43.62 24.95
N VAL A 184 23.37 -43.76 24.37
CA VAL A 184 23.75 -44.94 23.61
C VAL A 184 23.86 -46.14 24.57
N PRO A 185 23.27 -47.31 24.27
CA PRO A 185 23.36 -48.49 25.14
C PRO A 185 24.80 -48.84 25.53
N VAL A 186 24.99 -49.34 26.74
CA VAL A 186 26.31 -49.49 27.43
C VAL A 186 27.36 -50.26 26.62
N ASN A 187 27.00 -51.02 25.59
CA ASN A 187 27.95 -51.74 24.74
C ASN A 187 27.74 -51.52 23.22
N TYR A 188 26.95 -50.51 22.81
CA TYR A 188 26.62 -50.31 21.39
C TYR A 188 27.86 -50.29 20.49
N HIS A 189 28.90 -49.53 20.86
CA HIS A 189 30.11 -49.42 20.05
C HIS A 189 30.91 -50.72 20.01
N SER A 190 31.04 -51.39 21.17
CA SER A 190 31.71 -52.70 21.27
C SER A 190 31.00 -53.79 20.47
N ASP A 191 29.67 -53.83 20.54
CA ASP A 191 28.84 -54.79 19.85
C ASP A 191 28.76 -54.50 18.35
N LEU A 192 28.78 -53.22 17.96
CA LEU A 192 28.78 -52.79 16.56
C LEU A 192 30.06 -53.20 15.85
N GLU A 193 31.23 -53.03 16.48
CA GLU A 193 32.50 -53.51 15.92
C GLU A 193 32.47 -55.03 15.70
N ALA A 194 32.04 -55.78 16.72
CA ALA A 194 31.93 -57.23 16.64
C ALA A 194 30.93 -57.66 15.54
N THR A 195 29.81 -56.96 15.42
CA THR A 195 28.76 -57.24 14.42
C THR A 195 29.22 -56.93 13.01
N ILE A 196 29.92 -55.81 12.79
CA ILE A 196 30.49 -55.46 11.48
C ILE A 196 31.53 -56.50 11.08
N LEU A 197 32.44 -56.88 11.98
CA LEU A 197 33.45 -57.91 11.71
C LEU A 197 32.81 -59.27 11.42
N ALA A 198 31.78 -59.66 12.17
CA ALA A 198 31.03 -60.88 11.91
C ALA A 198 30.36 -60.87 10.53
N ARG A 199 29.78 -59.74 10.12
CA ARG A 199 29.13 -59.61 8.80
C ARG A 199 30.13 -59.61 7.65
N VAL A 200 31.26 -58.89 7.80
CA VAL A 200 32.34 -58.88 6.81
C VAL A 200 32.98 -60.26 6.67
N THR A 201 33.16 -60.98 7.77
CA THR A 201 33.71 -62.35 7.73
C THR A 201 32.73 -63.32 7.11
N GLU A 202 31.42 -63.22 7.41
CA GLU A 202 30.39 -64.03 6.77
C GLU A 202 30.36 -63.81 5.25
N GLU A 203 30.44 -62.56 4.80
CA GLU A 203 30.46 -62.20 3.38
C GLU A 203 31.71 -62.75 2.68
N LYS A 204 32.90 -62.58 3.27
CA LYS A 204 34.14 -63.19 2.76
C LYS A 204 34.09 -64.72 2.73
N LEU A 205 33.40 -65.34 3.69
CA LEU A 205 33.24 -66.79 3.74
C LEU A 205 32.35 -67.28 2.59
N LYS A 206 31.29 -66.53 2.25
CA LYS A 206 30.41 -66.82 1.11
C LYS A 206 31.15 -66.72 -0.22
N ASP A 207 32.06 -65.76 -0.37
CA ASP A 207 32.88 -65.62 -1.59
C ASP A 207 33.92 -66.73 -1.73
N ALA A 208 34.48 -67.20 -0.61
CA ALA A 208 35.52 -68.24 -0.61
C ALA A 208 34.96 -69.67 -0.76
N ILE A 209 33.66 -69.88 -0.50
CA ILE A 209 33.03 -71.20 -0.48
C ILE A 209 31.88 -71.23 -1.51
N PRO A 210 32.06 -71.86 -2.69
CA PRO A 210 31.07 -71.85 -3.76
C PRO A 210 29.81 -72.71 -3.49
N ALA A 211 29.76 -73.47 -2.40
CA ALA A 211 28.58 -74.27 -2.02
C ALA A 211 28.41 -74.34 -0.50
N ALA A 212 27.20 -74.04 0.00
CA ALA A 212 26.88 -74.16 1.42
C ALA A 212 26.87 -75.64 1.84
N GLY A 213 27.84 -76.04 2.67
CA GLY A 213 27.93 -77.39 3.24
C GLY A 213 29.30 -77.67 3.86
N PHE A 214 29.36 -78.64 4.76
CA PHE A 214 30.63 -79.21 5.22
C PHE A 214 30.96 -80.39 4.31
N ASP A 215 31.96 -80.24 3.45
CA ASP A 215 32.48 -81.35 2.66
C ASP A 215 33.65 -82.02 3.41
N ILE A 216 33.69 -83.34 3.37
CA ILE A 216 34.77 -84.12 3.97
C ILE A 216 35.90 -84.25 2.95
N PRO A 217 37.18 -84.10 3.34
CA PRO A 217 38.29 -84.31 2.42
C PRO A 217 38.19 -85.68 1.74
N SER A 218 38.42 -85.72 0.43
CA SER A 218 38.47 -86.97 -0.32
C SER A 218 39.48 -87.93 0.33
N HIS A 219 39.08 -89.18 0.53
CA HIS A 219 39.85 -90.21 1.24
C HIS A 219 40.08 -89.97 2.75
N TYR A 220 39.31 -89.07 3.39
CA TYR A 220 39.37 -88.88 4.85
C TYR A 220 39.16 -90.19 5.61
N PHE A 221 38.12 -90.94 5.27
CA PHE A 221 37.79 -92.21 5.94
C PHE A 221 38.70 -93.37 5.53
N ASP A 222 39.23 -93.34 4.30
CA ASP A 222 40.17 -94.36 3.82
C ASP A 222 41.50 -94.27 4.58
N ASN A 223 42.04 -93.06 4.72
CA ASN A 223 43.29 -92.81 5.42
C ASN A 223 43.12 -92.74 6.95
N LEU A 224 41.89 -92.65 7.47
CA LEU A 224 41.62 -92.58 8.91
C LEU A 224 42.13 -93.84 9.61
N SER A 225 41.84 -95.03 9.05
CA SER A 225 42.32 -96.30 9.63
C SER A 225 43.84 -96.35 9.66
N ASP A 226 44.49 -96.03 8.54
CA ASP A 226 45.95 -96.03 8.44
C ASP A 226 46.59 -95.01 9.38
N LYS A 227 45.97 -93.83 9.55
CA LYS A 227 46.43 -92.79 10.47
C LYS A 227 46.24 -93.16 11.93
N ILE A 228 45.14 -93.85 12.29
CA ILE A 228 44.93 -94.37 13.64
C ILE A 228 45.93 -95.48 13.93
N ILE A 229 46.14 -96.43 13.01
CA ILE A 229 47.11 -97.52 13.16
C ILE A 229 48.54 -96.97 13.25
N GLY A 230 48.90 -96.02 12.38
CA GLY A 230 50.19 -95.33 12.40
C GLY A 230 50.41 -94.58 13.71
N ALA A 231 49.42 -93.82 14.20
CA ALA A 231 49.53 -93.13 15.48
C ALA A 231 49.64 -94.09 16.69
N ILE A 232 49.00 -95.26 16.63
CA ILE A 232 49.15 -96.30 17.66
C ILE A 232 50.55 -96.94 17.59
N GLN A 233 51.08 -97.18 16.39
CA GLN A 233 52.41 -97.77 16.19
C GLN A 233 53.55 -96.79 16.54
N GLU A 234 53.41 -95.51 16.19
CA GLU A 234 54.34 -94.44 16.57
C GLU A 234 54.30 -94.22 18.10
N ALA A 235 53.12 -94.29 18.73
CA ALA A 235 52.99 -94.22 20.19
C ALA A 235 53.57 -95.43 20.94
N GLU A 236 53.75 -96.58 20.28
CA GLU A 236 54.45 -97.74 20.83
C GLU A 236 55.97 -97.71 20.58
N GLN A 237 56.44 -97.09 19.49
CA GLN A 237 57.88 -96.99 19.17
C GLN A 237 58.61 -95.85 19.92
N GLU A 238 57.94 -94.78 20.34
CA GLU A 238 58.58 -93.67 21.07
C GLU A 238 58.77 -93.89 22.59
N ARG A 239 58.36 -95.05 23.14
CA ARG A 239 58.51 -95.33 24.59
C ARG A 239 59.91 -95.74 25.04
N ASP A 240 60.89 -95.88 24.14
CA ASP A 240 62.18 -96.51 24.48
C ASP A 240 63.45 -95.68 24.27
N SER A 241 63.39 -94.37 23.97
CA SER A 241 64.56 -93.48 24.15
C SER A 241 64.31 -92.00 23.84
N THR A 242 63.91 -91.22 24.84
CA THR A 242 64.08 -89.76 24.78
C THR A 242 65.29 -89.35 25.64
N PRO A 243 66.44 -88.94 25.06
CA PRO A 243 67.56 -88.43 25.84
C PRO A 243 67.23 -87.04 26.42
N ILE A 244 67.29 -86.91 27.74
CA ILE A 244 67.10 -85.64 28.46
C ILE A 244 68.27 -84.70 28.18
N HIS A 245 68.04 -83.61 27.45
CA HIS A 245 69.04 -82.54 27.28
C HIS A 245 68.76 -81.39 28.25
N HIS A 246 69.76 -81.05 29.07
CA HIS A 246 69.69 -79.96 30.03
C HIS A 246 70.10 -78.64 29.35
N LEU A 247 69.22 -77.64 29.33
CA LEU A 247 69.54 -76.31 28.81
C LEU A 247 70.45 -75.56 29.81
N GLY A 248 71.70 -75.34 29.41
CA GLY A 248 72.65 -74.49 30.13
C GLY A 248 72.30 -73.00 30.05
N LYS A 249 72.70 -72.23 31.07
CA LYS A 249 72.34 -70.82 31.32
C LYS A 249 72.58 -69.90 30.09
N PRO A 250 71.68 -68.93 29.80
CA PRO A 250 71.80 -68.06 28.63
C PRO A 250 72.98 -67.08 28.76
N LYS A 251 73.78 -66.98 27.69
CA LYS A 251 74.99 -66.15 27.60
C LYS A 251 74.61 -64.67 27.40
N LYS A 252 74.91 -63.82 28.40
CA LYS A 252 74.48 -62.41 28.56
C LYS A 252 74.91 -61.39 27.48
N TRP A 253 75.53 -61.81 26.38
CA TRP A 253 76.11 -60.89 25.39
C TRP A 253 75.11 -60.42 24.31
N TYR A 254 74.06 -61.20 24.02
CA TYR A 254 73.03 -60.83 23.03
C TYR A 254 72.09 -59.71 23.50
N ALA A 255 71.94 -59.52 24.83
CA ALA A 255 71.06 -58.49 25.38
C ALA A 255 71.51 -57.06 25.03
N ARG A 256 72.79 -56.85 24.68
CA ARG A 256 73.32 -55.52 24.33
C ARG A 256 73.00 -55.08 22.90
N TYR A 257 72.81 -56.04 21.98
CA TYR A 257 72.48 -55.75 20.58
C TYR A 257 70.96 -55.61 20.35
N ALA A 258 70.14 -56.26 21.18
CA ALA A 258 68.69 -56.16 21.10
C ALA A 258 68.18 -54.73 21.32
N VAL A 259 68.81 -53.97 22.23
CA VAL A 259 68.43 -52.58 22.53
C VAL A 259 68.74 -51.65 21.35
N ALA A 260 69.89 -51.81 20.69
CA ALA A 260 70.23 -51.01 19.51
C ALA A 260 69.26 -51.29 18.34
N ALA A 261 68.92 -52.56 18.11
CA ALA A 261 67.98 -52.96 17.08
C ALA A 261 66.56 -52.41 17.33
N SER A 262 66.10 -52.39 18.59
CA SER A 262 64.79 -51.83 18.92
C SER A 262 64.73 -50.32 18.71
N PHE A 263 65.80 -49.58 19.04
CA PHE A 263 65.85 -48.13 18.75
C PHE A 263 65.88 -47.84 17.25
N THR A 264 66.63 -48.60 16.46
CA THR A 264 66.62 -48.45 14.99
C THR A 264 65.26 -48.79 14.38
N ALA A 265 64.56 -49.80 14.92
CA ALA A 265 63.23 -50.16 14.46
C ALA A 265 62.18 -49.11 14.84
N MET A 266 62.25 -48.54 16.06
CA MET A 266 61.34 -47.47 16.49
C MET A 266 61.51 -46.19 15.68
N LEU A 267 62.75 -45.79 15.41
CA LEU A 267 63.03 -44.61 14.58
C LEU A 267 62.64 -44.84 13.11
N GLY A 268 62.84 -46.05 12.59
CA GLY A 268 62.41 -46.43 11.25
C GLY A 268 60.89 -46.41 11.08
N LEU A 269 60.14 -46.98 12.02
CA LEU A 269 58.68 -46.97 12.00
C LEU A 269 58.11 -45.56 12.22
N GLY A 270 58.68 -44.78 13.15
CA GLY A 270 58.26 -43.40 13.40
C GLY A 270 58.51 -42.47 12.20
N GLY A 271 59.64 -42.61 11.51
CA GLY A 271 59.93 -41.86 10.29
C GLY A 271 59.02 -42.24 9.12
N TYR A 272 58.70 -43.53 8.97
CA TYR A 272 57.80 -44.02 7.92
C TYR A 272 56.35 -43.56 8.14
N TRP A 273 55.84 -43.63 9.37
CA TRP A 273 54.52 -43.08 9.71
C TRP A 273 54.45 -41.55 9.62
N GLY A 274 55.51 -40.83 10.01
CA GLY A 274 55.57 -39.37 9.85
C GLY A 274 55.53 -38.91 8.38
N TYR A 275 56.22 -39.62 7.48
CA TYR A 275 56.17 -39.36 6.04
C TYR A 275 54.78 -39.66 5.44
N GLN A 276 54.11 -40.71 5.93
CA GLN A 276 52.76 -41.08 5.48
C GLN A 276 51.69 -40.08 5.99
N TYR A 277 51.85 -39.55 7.21
CA TYR A 277 50.95 -38.53 7.78
C TYR A 277 50.99 -37.20 7.01
N GLN A 278 52.15 -36.85 6.43
CA GLN A 278 52.28 -35.65 5.60
C GLN A 278 51.60 -35.80 4.22
N GLN A 279 51.50 -37.02 3.65
CA GLN A 279 50.74 -37.25 2.41
C GLN A 279 49.22 -37.27 2.65
N GLN A 280 48.76 -37.71 3.82
CA GLN A 280 47.33 -37.77 4.13
C GLN A 280 46.70 -36.37 4.31
N ASN A 281 47.47 -35.40 4.80
CA ASN A 281 47.00 -34.01 4.93
C ASN A 281 47.01 -33.20 3.61
N ALA A 282 47.53 -33.76 2.50
CA ALA A 282 47.39 -33.15 1.18
C ALA A 282 46.08 -33.57 0.47
N PHE A 283 45.45 -34.67 0.88
CA PHE A 283 44.18 -35.15 0.34
C PHE A 283 42.94 -34.56 1.03
N ALA A 284 43.09 -34.04 2.25
CA ALA A 284 42.00 -33.37 2.97
C ALA A 284 41.69 -31.96 2.41
N GLN A 285 42.63 -31.34 1.68
CA GLN A 285 42.48 -29.97 1.18
C GLN A 285 41.87 -29.89 -0.25
N GLU A 286 41.78 -31.00 -0.99
CA GLU A 286 41.10 -31.04 -2.30
C GLU A 286 39.62 -31.43 -2.22
N GLN A 287 39.20 -32.08 -1.12
CA GLN A 287 37.83 -32.56 -0.95
C GLN A 287 36.90 -31.52 -0.31
N ASP A 288 37.44 -30.63 0.55
CA ASP A 288 36.70 -29.47 1.07
C ASP A 288 36.40 -28.43 -0.01
N ASN A 289 37.33 -28.18 -0.94
CA ASN A 289 37.14 -27.18 -2.00
C ASN A 289 36.03 -27.58 -3.00
N LEU A 290 35.85 -28.89 -3.30
CA LEU A 290 34.79 -29.35 -4.20
C LEU A 290 33.41 -29.28 -3.54
N ALA A 291 33.33 -29.55 -2.24
CA ALA A 291 32.09 -29.41 -1.47
C ALA A 291 31.70 -27.94 -1.26
N GLU A 292 32.67 -27.05 -1.00
CA GLU A 292 32.44 -25.60 -0.92
C GLU A 292 32.08 -24.99 -2.29
N GLU A 293 32.71 -25.44 -3.39
CA GLU A 293 32.39 -24.97 -4.74
C GLU A 293 31.00 -25.43 -5.20
N GLN A 294 30.61 -26.68 -4.92
CA GLN A 294 29.26 -27.18 -5.20
C GLN A 294 28.19 -26.55 -4.30
N LEU A 295 28.51 -26.31 -3.03
CA LEU A 295 27.59 -25.63 -2.10
C LEU A 295 27.42 -24.16 -2.48
N SER A 296 28.49 -23.45 -2.84
CA SER A 296 28.41 -22.04 -3.27
C SER A 296 27.71 -21.88 -4.62
N GLN A 297 27.85 -22.85 -5.53
CA GLN A 297 27.08 -22.90 -6.78
C GLN A 297 25.57 -23.13 -6.52
N HIS A 298 25.23 -24.05 -5.61
CA HIS A 298 23.84 -24.30 -5.21
C HIS A 298 23.21 -23.16 -4.40
N LEU A 299 23.98 -22.46 -3.56
CA LEU A 299 23.51 -21.29 -2.81
C LEU A 299 23.31 -20.07 -3.72
N SER A 300 24.09 -19.93 -4.79
CA SER A 300 23.91 -18.87 -5.79
C SER A 300 22.70 -19.11 -6.71
N GLU A 301 22.19 -20.34 -6.78
CA GLU A 301 21.02 -20.72 -7.58
C GLU A 301 19.69 -20.62 -6.82
N ILE A 302 19.70 -20.37 -5.50
CA ILE A 302 18.46 -20.18 -4.75
C ILE A 302 17.82 -18.85 -5.20
N PRO A 303 16.63 -18.87 -5.82
CA PRO A 303 15.98 -17.65 -6.24
C PRO A 303 15.63 -16.80 -5.01
N LYS A 304 15.83 -15.47 -5.11
CA LYS A 304 15.58 -14.53 -4.00
C LYS A 304 14.21 -14.69 -3.34
N GLN A 305 13.21 -15.11 -4.12
CA GLN A 305 11.84 -15.36 -3.65
C GLN A 305 11.73 -16.60 -2.74
N GLU A 306 12.53 -17.63 -2.95
CA GLU A 306 12.56 -18.82 -2.08
C GLU A 306 13.16 -18.48 -0.71
N ILE A 307 14.20 -17.65 -0.70
CA ILE A 307 14.83 -17.13 0.53
C ILE A 307 13.83 -16.29 1.32
N ILE A 308 13.09 -15.41 0.63
CA ILE A 308 12.06 -14.58 1.27
C ILE A 308 10.93 -15.45 1.83
N ASN A 309 10.45 -16.43 1.07
CA ASN A 309 9.39 -17.33 1.52
C ASN A 309 9.83 -18.17 2.72
N TYR A 310 11.04 -18.73 2.69
CA TYR A 310 11.59 -19.49 3.81
C TYR A 310 11.73 -18.63 5.07
N LEU A 311 12.31 -17.43 4.94
CA LEU A 311 12.46 -16.50 6.06
C LEU A 311 11.11 -16.00 6.58
N SER A 312 10.12 -15.80 5.71
CA SER A 312 8.76 -15.42 6.12
C SER A 312 8.00 -16.55 6.82
N ALA A 313 8.31 -17.81 6.47
CA ALA A 313 7.71 -18.99 7.06
C ALA A 313 8.36 -19.38 8.39
N SER A 314 9.65 -19.06 8.57
CA SER A 314 10.42 -19.39 9.78
C SER A 314 10.53 -18.23 10.79
N ALA A 315 10.20 -16.99 10.42
CA ALA A 315 10.31 -15.84 11.31
C ALA A 315 9.13 -15.78 12.28
N SER A 316 9.45 -15.65 13.57
CA SER A 316 8.46 -15.28 14.58
C SER A 316 8.10 -13.79 14.45
N GLY A 317 6.92 -13.39 14.90
CA GLY A 317 6.43 -12.01 14.75
C GLY A 317 7.37 -10.92 15.29
N ASP A 318 8.22 -11.26 16.27
CA ASP A 318 9.25 -10.37 16.82
C ASP A 318 10.48 -10.23 15.91
N ASP A 319 10.87 -11.30 15.19
CA ASP A 319 12.03 -11.28 14.29
C ASP A 319 11.79 -10.38 13.07
N ILE A 320 10.55 -10.30 12.60
CA ILE A 320 10.14 -9.42 11.49
C ILE A 320 10.28 -7.94 11.88
N ILE A 321 9.97 -7.59 13.13
CA ILE A 321 10.14 -6.22 13.65
C ILE A 321 11.63 -5.87 13.75
N TYR A 322 12.46 -6.80 14.21
CA TYR A 322 13.91 -6.59 14.27
C TYR A 322 14.53 -6.40 12.87
N MET A 323 14.07 -7.16 11.88
CA MET A 323 14.55 -7.01 10.48
C MET A 323 14.14 -5.68 9.83
N SER A 324 12.96 -5.13 10.16
CA SER A 324 12.50 -3.84 9.63
C SER A 324 13.34 -2.64 10.09
N GLN A 325 14.10 -2.78 11.19
CA GLN A 325 15.00 -1.73 11.66
C GLN A 325 16.30 -1.63 10.85
N TYR A 326 16.60 -2.62 10.00
CA TYR A 326 17.82 -2.69 9.19
C TYR A 326 17.55 -2.63 7.66
N THR A 327 16.32 -2.36 7.24
CA THR A 327 15.96 -2.23 5.81
C THR A 327 16.32 -0.88 5.19
N ASP A 328 16.73 0.11 5.99
CA ASP A 328 17.27 1.37 5.44
C ASP A 328 18.68 1.12 4.87
N GLU A 329 18.81 1.25 3.55
CA GLU A 329 20.04 1.04 2.76
C GLU A 329 21.26 1.85 3.25
N THR A 330 21.03 2.86 4.11
CA THR A 330 22.09 3.71 4.68
C THR A 330 22.82 3.11 5.87
N ASN A 331 22.32 2.01 6.46
CA ASN A 331 22.89 1.38 7.67
C ASN A 331 23.36 -0.07 7.49
N LEU A 332 23.47 -0.58 6.25
CA LEU A 332 24.10 -1.89 6.06
C LEU A 332 25.59 -1.82 6.46
N PRO A 333 26.07 -2.72 7.35
CA PRO A 333 27.48 -2.80 7.65
C PRO A 333 28.23 -3.20 6.37
N THR A 334 29.11 -2.31 5.92
CA THR A 334 29.94 -2.48 4.70
C THR A 334 30.97 -3.60 4.82
N LYS A 335 31.00 -4.32 5.95
CA LYS A 335 31.70 -5.58 6.15
C LYS A 335 30.65 -6.56 6.66
N GLY A 336 30.46 -7.64 5.91
CA GLY A 336 29.34 -8.58 6.06
C GLY A 336 29.05 -9.08 7.48
N PHE A 337 27.87 -9.66 7.63
CA PHE A 337 27.41 -10.25 8.90
C PHE A 337 28.48 -11.16 9.54
N GLY A 338 28.81 -10.89 10.81
CA GLY A 338 29.71 -11.70 11.62
C GLY A 338 31.13 -11.16 11.83
N THR A 339 31.56 -10.06 11.18
CA THR A 339 32.95 -9.56 11.36
C THR A 339 33.22 -8.92 12.72
N ASN A 340 32.19 -8.68 13.53
CA ASN A 340 32.31 -8.06 14.85
C ASN A 340 32.16 -9.06 16.00
N ILE A 341 31.98 -10.34 15.72
CA ILE A 341 31.87 -11.38 16.76
C ILE A 341 33.24 -12.04 16.86
N SER A 342 33.88 -11.86 18.01
CA SER A 342 35.19 -12.48 18.26
C SER A 342 35.04 -14.00 18.36
N LYS A 343 36.07 -14.75 17.94
CA LYS A 343 36.10 -16.21 18.10
C LYS A 343 35.81 -16.65 19.54
N GLN A 344 36.20 -15.82 20.50
CA GLN A 344 36.03 -16.08 21.93
C GLN A 344 34.57 -15.92 22.38
N GLU A 345 33.83 -14.96 21.83
CA GLU A 345 32.38 -14.85 22.08
C GLU A 345 31.59 -16.01 21.47
N ILE A 346 32.05 -16.55 20.33
CA ILE A 346 31.45 -17.76 19.73
C ILE A 346 31.74 -18.98 20.61
N GLU A 347 32.97 -19.11 21.12
CA GLU A 347 33.35 -20.19 22.05
C GLU A 347 32.57 -20.11 23.37
N ASP A 348 32.43 -18.92 23.94
CA ASP A 348 31.69 -18.70 25.18
C ASP A 348 30.19 -18.99 25.01
N TYR A 349 29.60 -18.60 23.88
CA TYR A 349 28.22 -18.91 23.56
C TYR A 349 28.01 -20.43 23.38
N LEU A 350 28.89 -21.09 22.61
CA LEU A 350 28.80 -22.54 22.38
C LEU A 350 28.96 -23.34 23.68
N ASN A 351 29.87 -22.94 24.56
CA ASN A 351 30.04 -23.54 25.89
C ASN A 351 28.86 -23.29 26.84
N TYR A 352 28.01 -22.30 26.56
CA TYR A 352 26.83 -22.00 27.37
C TYR A 352 25.57 -22.70 26.85
N THR A 353 25.54 -23.05 25.56
CA THR A 353 24.41 -23.69 24.90
C THR A 353 24.53 -25.21 24.73
N LEU A 354 25.73 -25.76 24.89
CA LEU A 354 26.04 -27.20 24.98
C LEU A 354 26.42 -27.56 26.41
#